data_AF-A0A7K3NNA8-F1
#
_entry.id   AF-A0A7K3NNA8-F1
#
_cell.length_a   1.000
_cell.length_b   1.000
_cell.length_c   1.000
_cell.angle_alpha   90.00
_cell.angle_beta   90.00
_cell.angle_gamma   90.00
#
_symmetry.space_group_name_H-M   'P 1'
#
loop_
_entity.id
_entity.type
_entity.pdbx_description
1 polymer ?
#
loop_
_entity_poly.entity_id
_entity_poly.type
_entity_poly.pdbx_seq_one_letter_code
_entity_poly.pdbx_strand_id
1 'polypeptide(L)'
;MKGVWDGLDKERIAKAVVTAYMSDEYLDILADINNAETPAQAETAKGRIKEVMGVWREECPDYAFMVDGLYLFAERRIRDLTGLS
;
A
#
# COMPACT_ATOMS: atom_id res chain seq x y z
N MET A 1 -14.82 -11.84 -24.64
CA MET A 1 -14.17 -11.89 -23.31
C MET A 1 -14.47 -10.58 -22.62
N LYS A 2 -15.05 -10.59 -21.41
CA LYS A 2 -15.06 -9.38 -20.58
C LYS A 2 -13.62 -9.10 -20.18
N GLY A 3 -13.13 -7.91 -20.47
CA GLY A 3 -11.83 -7.45 -20.01
C GLY A 3 -11.81 -7.40 -18.48
N VAL A 4 -10.63 -7.59 -17.89
CA VAL A 4 -10.39 -7.50 -16.44
C VAL A 4 -10.84 -6.17 -15.82
N TRP A 5 -11.06 -5.14 -16.65
CA TRP A 5 -11.45 -3.80 -16.25
C TRP A 5 -12.88 -3.43 -16.65
N ASP A 6 -13.67 -4.38 -17.16
CA ASP A 6 -15.04 -4.12 -17.59
C ASP A 6 -15.97 -3.95 -16.38
N GLY A 7 -16.67 -2.83 -16.31
CA GLY A 7 -17.58 -2.49 -15.20
C GLY A 7 -16.96 -1.68 -14.07
N LEU A 8 -15.67 -1.32 -14.17
CA LEU A 8 -14.98 -0.46 -13.22
C LEU A 8 -14.92 0.99 -13.71
N ASP A 9 -15.07 1.95 -12.79
CA ASP A 9 -14.82 3.36 -13.06
C ASP A 9 -13.30 3.64 -13.03
N LYS A 10 -12.69 3.49 -14.20
CA LYS A 10 -11.22 3.54 -14.38
C LYS A 10 -10.62 4.89 -14.03
N GLU A 11 -11.37 5.98 -14.23
CA GLU A 11 -10.89 7.33 -13.96
C GLU A 11 -10.88 7.61 -12.45
N ARG A 12 -11.96 7.21 -11.75
CA ARG A 12 -11.98 7.20 -10.27
C ARG A 12 -10.81 6.41 -9.70
N ILE A 13 -10.55 5.22 -10.24
CA ILE A 13 -9.49 4.32 -9.75
C ILE A 13 -8.12 4.94 -9.99
N ALA A 14 -7.84 5.42 -11.20
CA ALA A 14 -6.56 6.06 -11.50
C ALA A 14 -6.29 7.27 -10.58
N LYS A 15 -7.30 8.11 -10.33
CA LYS A 15 -7.17 9.26 -9.44
C LYS A 15 -6.87 8.84 -8.00
N ALA A 16 -7.61 7.88 -7.46
CA ALA A 16 -7.38 7.37 -6.11
C ALA A 16 -5.98 6.74 -5.97
N VAL A 17 -5.53 5.99 -6.97
CA VAL A 17 -4.20 5.36 -6.99
C VAL A 17 -3.10 6.40 -7.01
N VAL A 18 -3.23 7.44 -7.84
CA VAL A 18 -2.25 8.53 -7.87
C VAL A 18 -2.21 9.27 -6.54
N THR A 19 -3.37 9.56 -5.95
CA THR A 19 -3.45 10.23 -4.63
C THR A 19 -2.83 9.39 -3.52
N ALA A 20 -3.11 8.09 -3.48
CA ALA A 20 -2.55 7.17 -2.50
C ALA A 20 -1.04 6.96 -2.71
N TYR A 21 -0.62 6.64 -3.93
CA TYR A 21 0.77 6.32 -4.25
C TYR A 21 1.70 7.55 -4.14
N MET A 22 1.18 8.74 -4.43
CA MET A 22 1.91 10.01 -4.25
C MET A 22 1.61 10.70 -2.92
N SER A 23 0.95 10.02 -1.98
CA SER A 23 0.82 10.57 -0.62
C SER A 23 2.20 10.61 0.02
N ASP A 24 2.61 11.80 0.48
CA ASP A 24 3.89 11.98 1.19
C ASP A 24 4.00 10.99 2.35
N GLU A 25 2.91 10.79 3.11
CA GLU A 25 2.87 9.83 4.22
C GLU A 25 3.15 8.39 3.78
N TYR A 26 2.62 7.95 2.64
CA TYR A 26 2.87 6.61 2.11
C TYR A 26 4.29 6.47 1.57
N LEU A 27 4.78 7.47 0.85
CA LEU A 27 6.13 7.48 0.32
C LEU A 27 7.19 7.50 1.43
N ASP A 28 6.93 8.23 2.52
CA ASP A 28 7.79 8.25 3.70
C ASP A 28 7.83 6.89 4.39
N ILE A 29 6.68 6.24 4.57
CA ILE A 29 6.64 4.89 5.15
C ILE A 29 7.36 3.88 4.24
N LEU A 30 7.21 4.00 2.91
CA LEU A 30 7.97 3.17 1.97
C LEU A 30 9.48 3.43 2.04
N ALA A 31 9.90 4.68 2.24
CA ALA A 31 11.30 5.01 2.44
C ALA A 31 11.83 4.38 3.74
N ASP A 32 11.07 4.43 4.83
CA ASP A 32 11.43 3.78 6.10
C ASP A 32 11.54 2.26 5.95
N ILE A 33 10.64 1.63 5.19
CA ILE A 33 10.74 0.20 4.86
C ILE A 33 12.02 -0.08 4.07
N ASN A 34 12.31 0.71 3.04
CA ASN A 34 13.45 0.48 2.15
C ASN A 34 14.80 0.72 2.82
N ASN A 35 14.85 1.62 3.79
CA ASN A 35 16.05 1.98 4.53
C ASN A 35 16.14 1.30 5.90
N ALA A 36 15.24 0.35 6.21
CA ALA A 36 15.30 -0.39 7.45
C ALA A 36 16.60 -1.21 7.53
N GLU A 37 17.45 -0.90 8.51
CA GLU A 37 18.71 -1.61 8.77
C GLU A 37 18.51 -2.82 9.68
N THR A 38 17.37 -2.89 10.36
CA THR A 38 17.03 -3.95 11.30
C THR A 38 15.61 -4.49 11.07
N PRO A 39 15.35 -5.77 11.41
CA PRO A 39 14.00 -6.33 11.32
C PRO A 39 12.97 -5.58 12.17
N ALA A 40 13.37 -5.04 13.32
CA ALA A 40 12.48 -4.26 14.20
C ALA A 40 12.04 -2.93 13.56
N GLN A 41 12.92 -2.26 12.80
CA GLN A 41 12.55 -1.06 12.04
C GLN A 41 11.56 -1.41 10.93
N ALA A 42 11.78 -2.51 10.22
CA ALA A 42 10.87 -2.96 9.18
C ALA A 42 9.48 -3.31 9.73
N GLU A 43 9.39 -3.98 10.88
CA GLU A 43 8.11 -4.26 11.54
C GLU A 43 7.42 -3.00 12.07
N THR A 44 8.18 -2.02 12.57
CA THR A 44 7.61 -0.72 12.96
C THR A 44 6.99 0.00 11.76
N ALA A 45 7.68 0.02 10.62
CA ALA A 45 7.16 0.60 9.39
C ALA A 45 5.97 -0.19 8.82
N LYS A 46 5.96 -1.52 9.00
CA LYS A 46 4.80 -2.39 8.69
C LYS A 46 3.56 -2.02 9.50
N GLY A 47 3.73 -1.70 10.78
CA GLY A 47 2.63 -1.24 11.62
C GLY A 47 2.00 0.04 11.07
N ARG A 48 2.84 1.03 10.74
CA ARG A 48 2.41 2.33 10.19
C ARG A 48 1.70 2.18 8.85
N ILE A 49 2.23 1.36 7.93
CA ILE A 49 1.56 1.15 6.64
C ILE A 49 0.18 0.51 6.82
N LYS A 50 0.04 -0.42 7.77
CA LYS A 50 -1.25 -1.08 8.04
C LYS A 50 -2.30 -0.10 8.57
N GLU A 51 -1.89 0.84 9.44
CA GLU A 51 -2.78 1.87 9.99
C GLU A 51 -3.28 2.81 8.88
N VAL A 52 -2.38 3.35 8.07
CA VAL A 52 -2.72 4.26 6.95
C VAL A 52 -3.68 3.56 5.95
N MET A 53 -3.39 2.30 5.62
CA MET A 53 -4.25 1.53 4.70
C MET A 53 -5.64 1.25 5.31
N GLY A 54 -5.72 1.08 6.64
CA GLY A 54 -6.99 0.95 7.35
C GLY A 54 -7.86 2.19 7.16
N VAL A 55 -7.31 3.38 7.39
CA VAL A 55 -8.01 4.66 7.19
C VAL A 55 -8.47 4.81 5.75
N TRP A 56 -7.59 4.56 4.78
CA TRP A 56 -7.96 4.70 3.36
C TRP A 56 -9.05 3.72 2.93
N ARG A 57 -9.08 2.52 3.50
CA ARG A 57 -10.15 1.54 3.23
C ARG A 57 -11.50 2.02 3.76
N GLU A 58 -11.53 2.70 4.91
CA GLU A 58 -12.75 3.27 5.49
C GLU A 58 -13.25 4.49 4.71
N GLU A 59 -12.35 5.38 4.32
CA GLU A 59 -12.69 6.59 3.56
C GLU A 59 -13.06 6.30 2.10
N CYS A 60 -12.48 5.23 1.55
CA CYS A 60 -12.52 4.91 0.13
C CYS A 60 -12.80 3.41 -0.10
N PRO A 61 -13.94 2.84 0.37
CA PRO A 61 -14.21 1.40 0.33
C PRO A 61 -14.30 0.83 -1.09
N ASP A 62 -14.72 1.64 -2.07
CA ASP A 62 -14.75 1.28 -3.49
C ASP A 62 -13.34 0.94 -4.06
N TYR A 63 -12.28 1.31 -3.34
CA TYR A 63 -10.88 1.17 -3.75
C TYR A 63 -10.09 0.20 -2.88
N ALA A 64 -10.77 -0.55 -1.99
CA ALA A 64 -10.15 -1.48 -1.07
C ALA A 64 -9.18 -2.46 -1.76
N PHE A 65 -9.51 -2.94 -2.96
CA PHE A 65 -8.64 -3.81 -3.74
C PHE A 65 -7.27 -3.18 -4.09
N MET A 66 -7.24 -1.89 -4.42
CA MET A 66 -5.98 -1.19 -4.73
C MET A 66 -5.17 -0.90 -3.47
N VAL A 67 -5.84 -0.48 -2.38
CA VAL A 67 -5.23 -0.28 -1.06
C VAL A 67 -4.58 -1.58 -0.58
N ASP A 68 -5.27 -2.70 -0.71
CA ASP A 68 -4.75 -4.03 -0.40
C ASP A 68 -3.53 -4.38 -1.27
N GLY A 69 -3.54 -4.01 -2.56
CA GLY A 69 -2.40 -4.18 -3.45
C GLY A 69 -1.14 -3.43 -3.01
N LEU A 70 -1.30 -2.17 -2.57
CA LEU A 70 -0.19 -1.34 -2.05
C LEU A 70 0.35 -1.90 -0.72
N TYR A 71 -0.54 -2.39 0.15
CA TYR A 71 -0.14 -3.08 1.38
C TYR A 71 0.65 -4.36 1.08
N LEU A 72 0.16 -5.21 0.16
CA LEU A 72 0.85 -6.44 -0.24
C LEU A 72 2.22 -6.16 -0.88
N PHE A 73 2.35 -5.08 -1.64
CA PHE A 73 3.65 -4.63 -2.17
C PHE A 73 4.63 -4.30 -1.04
N ALA A 74 4.20 -3.49 -0.06
CA ALA A 74 5.01 -3.13 1.09
C ALA A 74 5.39 -4.35 1.95
N GLU A 75 4.44 -5.25 2.24
CA GLU A 75 4.71 -6.49 2.94
C GLU A 75 5.68 -7.40 2.19
N ARG A 76 5.57 -7.48 0.86
CA ARG A 76 6.51 -8.26 0.06
C ARG A 76 7.91 -7.66 0.15
N ARG A 77 8.04 -6.34 0.11
CA ARG A 77 9.33 -5.66 0.23
C ARG A 77 9.98 -5.91 1.59
N ILE A 78 9.21 -5.85 2.67
CA ILE A 78 9.68 -6.17 4.03
C ILE A 78 10.19 -7.61 4.09
N ARG A 79 9.42 -8.56 3.53
CA ARG A 79 9.82 -9.97 3.41
C ARG A 79 11.16 -10.12 2.69
N ASP A 80 11.30 -9.49 1.52
CA ASP A 80 12.51 -9.60 0.71
C ASP A 80 13.74 -8.96 1.40
N LEU A 81 13.54 -7.93 2.23
CA LEU A 81 14.61 -7.24 2.96
C LEU A 81 15.04 -7.96 4.25
N THR A 82 14.10 -8.57 4.96
CA THR A 82 14.33 -9.06 6.34
C THR A 82 14.25 -10.57 6.48
N GLY A 83 13.66 -11.28 5.51
CA GLY A 83 13.35 -12.71 5.61
C GLY A 83 12.22 -13.05 6.60
N LEU A 84 11.55 -12.05 7.19
CA LEU A 84 10.42 -12.25 8.11
C LEU A 84 9.15 -12.63 7.34
N SER A 85 8.45 -13.70 7.74
CA SER A 85 7.22 -14.19 7.10
C SER A 85 5.94 -13.60 7.67
#